data_AF-A0A806KFR0-F1
#
_entry.id   AF-A0A806KFR0-F1
#
_cell.length_a   1.000
_cell.length_b   1.000
_cell.length_c   1.000
_cell.angle_alpha   90.00
_cell.angle_beta   90.00
_cell.angle_gamma   90.00
#
_symmetry.space_group_name_H-M   'P 1'
#
loop_
_entity.id
_entity.type
_entity.pdbx_description
1 polymer ?
#
loop_
_entity_poly.entity_id
_entity_poly.type
_entity_poly.pdbx_seq_one_letter_code
_entity_poly.pdbx_strand_id
1 'polypeptide(L)' 'MTENMQTSAIMTAGMRLLREKLGLIECEIFISNIKQDRFDYTEWRENLYEDMTLEELVSRAAEFERQHPEFVPKNAKII' A
#
# COMPACT_ATOMS: atom_id res chain seq x y z
N MET A 1 -14.21 -3.86 21.38
CA MET A 1 -15.11 -2.87 20.72
C MET A 1 -14.36 -1.73 20.04
N THR A 2 -13.13 -1.39 20.47
CA THR A 2 -12.32 -0.29 19.89
C THR A 2 -11.66 -0.62 18.53
N GLU A 3 -11.24 -1.86 18.28
CA GLU A 3 -10.60 -2.28 17.01
C GLU A 3 -11.51 -2.16 15.77
N ASN A 4 -12.79 -2.55 15.88
CA ASN A 4 -13.74 -2.48 14.77
C ASN A 4 -14.06 -1.04 14.35
N MET A 5 -13.93 -0.07 15.28
CA MET A 5 -14.20 1.33 15.00
C MET A 5 -13.06 1.97 14.16
N GLN A 6 -11.80 1.57 14.41
CA GLN A 6 -10.68 1.97 13.57
C GLN A 6 -10.76 1.34 12.17
N THR A 7 -11.13 0.07 12.08
CA THR A 7 -11.28 -0.62 10.78
C THR A 7 -12.35 0.07 9.93
N SER A 8 -13.53 0.35 10.50
CA SER A 8 -14.61 1.07 9.79
C SER A 8 -14.18 2.47 9.33
N ALA A 9 -13.43 3.19 10.16
CA ALA A 9 -12.93 4.52 9.82
C ALA A 9 -11.92 4.49 8.66
N ILE A 10 -10.99 3.53 8.67
CA ILE A 10 -10.01 3.34 7.60
C ILE A 10 -10.72 2.97 6.29
N MET A 11 -11.68 2.04 6.34
CA MET A 11 -12.46 1.64 5.17
C MET A 11 -13.24 2.81 4.58
N THR A 12 -13.89 3.61 5.42
CA THR A 12 -14.65 4.80 4.98
C THR A 12 -13.72 5.83 4.33
N ALA A 13 -12.57 6.10 4.94
CA ALA A 13 -11.58 7.02 4.39
C ALA A 13 -11.01 6.52 3.05
N GLY A 14 -10.72 5.22 2.95
CA GLY A 14 -10.22 4.58 1.71
C GLY A 14 -11.22 4.69 0.56
N MET A 15 -12.49 4.37 0.81
CA MET A 15 -13.54 4.49 -0.23
C MET A 15 -13.72 5.93 -0.71
N ARG A 16 -13.62 6.92 0.19
CA ARG A 16 -13.65 8.34 -0.20
C ARG A 16 -12.50 8.68 -1.13
N LEU A 17 -11.27 8.31 -0.77
CA LEU A 17 -10.07 8.59 -1.57
C LEU A 17 -10.14 7.92 -2.95
N LEU A 18 -10.59 6.67 -3.01
CA LEU A 18 -10.77 5.95 -4.28
C LEU A 18 -11.76 6.67 -5.19
N ARG A 19 -12.94 7.04 -4.67
CA ARG A 19 -13.94 7.79 -5.44
C ARG A 19 -13.44 9.16 -5.89
N GLU A 20 -12.70 9.88 -5.05
CA GLU A 20 -12.14 11.20 -5.38
C GLU A 20 -11.08 11.14 -6.48
N LYS A 21 -10.28 10.07 -6.51
CA LYS A 21 -9.17 9.91 -7.47
C LYS A 21 -9.59 9.25 -8.78
N LEU A 22 -10.48 8.27 -8.72
CA LEU A 22 -10.89 7.47 -9.87
C LEU A 22 -12.15 8.01 -10.53
N GLY A 23 -13.04 8.67 -9.78
CA GLY A 23 -14.40 8.95 -10.23
C GLY A 23 -15.38 7.85 -9.83
N LEU A 24 -16.67 8.08 -10.05
CA LEU A 24 -17.72 7.17 -9.57
C LEU A 24 -17.70 5.82 -10.29
N ILE A 25 -17.64 5.83 -11.63
CA ILE A 25 -17.81 4.61 -12.43
C ILE A 25 -16.57 3.72 -12.30
N GLU A 26 -15.38 4.31 -12.42
CA GLU A 26 -14.09 3.64 -12.32
C GLU A 26 -13.88 3.05 -10.93
N CYS A 27 -14.32 3.75 -9.88
CA CYS A 27 -14.28 3.23 -8.51
C CYS A 27 -15.16 1.98 -8.35
N GLU A 28 -16.39 1.97 -8.89
CA GLU A 28 -17.26 0.80 -8.83
C GLU A 28 -16.69 -0.40 -9.60
N ILE A 29 -16.08 -0.16 -10.78
CA ILE A 29 -15.38 -1.19 -11.55
C ILE A 29 -14.20 -1.74 -10.76
N PHE A 30 -13.38 -0.87 -10.16
CA PHE A 30 -12.23 -1.27 -9.35
C PHE A 30 -12.65 -2.16 -8.18
N ILE A 31 -13.60 -1.71 -7.36
CA ILE A 31 -14.09 -2.47 -6.20
C ILE A 31 -14.71 -3.80 -6.62
N SER A 32 -15.44 -3.82 -7.75
CA SER A 32 -16.01 -5.06 -8.29
C SER A 32 -14.93 -6.06 -8.69
N ASN A 33 -13.83 -5.62 -9.31
CA ASN A 33 -12.72 -6.51 -9.68
C ASN A 33 -11.98 -7.05 -8.46
N ILE A 34 -11.76 -6.21 -7.44
CA ILE A 34 -11.16 -6.65 -6.16
C ILE A 34 -12.03 -7.72 -5.49
N LYS A 35 -13.35 -7.50 -5.42
CA LYS A 35 -14.28 -8.43 -4.72
C LYS A 35 -14.53 -9.74 -5.47
N GLN A 36 -14.33 -9.77 -6.77
CA GLN A 36 -14.54 -10.96 -7.61
C GLN A 36 -13.29 -11.84 -7.73
N ASP A 37 -12.24 -11.56 -6.94
CA ASP A 37 -10.92 -12.21 -7.04
C ASP A 37 -10.33 -12.17 -8.46
N ARG A 38 -10.72 -11.16 -9.24
CA ARG A 38 -10.19 -10.94 -10.60
C ARG A 38 -8.90 -10.14 -10.62
N PHE A 39 -8.55 -9.53 -9.48
CA PHE A 39 -7.34 -8.77 -9.32
C PHE A 39 -6.24 -9.66 -8.74
N ASP A 40 -5.24 -9.99 -9.55
CA ASP A 40 -4.07 -10.72 -9.08
C ASP A 40 -3.07 -9.75 -8.42
N TYR A 41 -3.05 -9.78 -7.08
CA TYR A 41 -2.11 -8.98 -6.30
C TYR A 41 -0.65 -9.38 -6.52
N THR A 42 -0.38 -10.65 -6.85
CA THR A 42 0.98 -11.16 -7.08
C THR A 42 1.53 -10.58 -8.36
N GLU A 43 0.74 -10.64 -9.43
CA GLU A 43 1.08 -10.07 -10.74
C GLU A 43 1.28 -8.55 -10.65
N TRP A 44 0.34 -7.83 -10.02
CA TRP A 44 0.47 -6.37 -9.85
C TRP A 44 1.73 -5.98 -9.06
N ARG A 45 2.09 -6.75 -8.02
CA ARG A 45 3.23 -6.45 -7.16
C ARG A 45 4.57 -6.75 -7.82
N GLU A 46 4.62 -7.74 -8.70
CA GLU A 46 5.86 -8.16 -9.39
C GLU A 46 6.55 -6.98 -10.05
N ASN A 47 5.76 -6.08 -10.64
CA ASN A 47 6.27 -4.98 -11.44
C ASN A 47 6.37 -3.65 -10.69
N LEU A 48 6.07 -3.65 -9.38
CA LEU A 48 5.96 -2.42 -8.56
C LEU A 48 7.27 -1.60 -8.54
N TYR A 49 8.40 -2.25 -8.73
CA TYR A 49 9.73 -1.64 -8.70
C TYR A 49 10.54 -1.90 -9.96
N GLU A 50 9.91 -2.30 -11.08
CA GLU A 50 10.61 -2.60 -12.33
C GLU A 50 11.45 -1.42 -12.86
N ASP A 51 10.98 -0.20 -12.62
CA ASP A 51 11.68 1.03 -13.03
C ASP A 51 12.80 1.46 -12.04
N MET A 52 13.07 0.68 -10.99
CA MET A 52 13.99 1.05 -9.92
C MET A 52 15.18 0.09 -9.83
N THR A 53 16.38 0.65 -9.84
CA THR A 53 17.61 -0.14 -9.59
C THR A 53 17.67 -0.59 -8.13
N LEU A 54 18.43 -1.67 -7.87
CA LEU A 54 18.65 -2.15 -6.51
C LEU A 54 19.31 -1.07 -5.64
N GLU A 55 20.27 -0.33 -6.19
CA GLU A 55 20.96 0.77 -5.52
C GLU A 55 19.98 1.88 -5.12
N GLU A 56 19.05 2.24 -6.01
CA GLU A 56 18.01 3.22 -5.71
C GLU A 56 17.04 2.73 -4.63
N LEU A 57 16.65 1.46 -4.68
CA LEU A 57 15.78 0.86 -3.67
C LEU A 57 16.44 0.88 -2.29
N VAL A 58 17.71 0.46 -2.21
CA VAL A 58 18.49 0.48 -0.97
C VAL A 58 18.66 1.90 -0.45
N SER A 59 18.95 2.86 -1.34
CA SER A 59 19.08 4.27 -0.96
C SER A 59 17.77 4.84 -0.41
N ARG A 60 16.62 4.53 -1.04
CA ARG A 60 15.29 4.94 -0.58
C ARG A 60 14.93 4.28 0.76
N ALA A 61 15.27 3.01 0.95
CA ALA A 61 15.07 2.32 2.22
C ALA A 61 15.88 2.99 3.35
N ALA A 62 17.16 3.28 3.11
CA ALA A 62 18.01 3.96 4.09
C ALA A 62 17.52 5.40 4.40
N GLU A 63 16.99 6.12 3.41
CA GLU A 63 16.36 7.43 3.60
C GLU A 63 15.11 7.32 4.48
N PHE A 64 14.25 6.33 4.21
CA PHE A 64 13.04 6.08 4.99
C PHE A 64 13.37 5.75 6.46
N GLU A 65 14.36 4.89 6.70
CA GLU A 65 14.82 4.54 8.06
C GLU A 65 15.32 5.78 8.83
N ARG A 66 16.02 6.71 8.15
CA ARG A 66 16.47 7.97 8.77
C ARG A 66 15.30 8.87 9.16
N GLN A 67 14.27 8.94 8.31
CA GLN A 67 13.11 9.79 8.53
C GLN A 67 12.12 9.20 9.54
N HIS A 68 12.08 7.87 9.64
CA HIS A 68 11.14 7.13 10.49
C HIS A 68 11.83 6.10 11.39
N PRO A 69 12.62 6.53 12.38
CA PRO A 69 13.33 5.64 13.29
C PRO A 69 12.38 4.74 14.11
N GLU A 70 11.09 5.08 14.24
CA GLU A 70 10.07 4.29 14.91
C GLU A 70 9.75 2.95 14.23
N PHE A 71 10.00 2.84 12.92
CA PHE A 71 9.75 1.63 12.14
C PHE A 71 11.00 0.76 11.95
N VAL A 72 12.17 1.21 12.41
CA VAL A 72 13.41 0.44 12.33
C VAL A 72 13.36 -0.71 13.35
N PRO A 73 13.42 -1.98 12.90
CA PRO A 73 13.42 -3.11 13.83
C PRO A 73 14.68 -3.04 14.70
N LYS A 74 14.49 -3.02 16.02
CA LYS A 74 15.59 -2.96 17.01
C LYS A 74 16.62 -4.12 16.91
N ASN A 75 16.29 -5.14 16.12
CA ASN A 75 17.06 -6.38 15.98
C ASN A 75 17.57 -6.62 14.56
N ALA A 76 17.52 -5.62 13.67
CA ALA A 76 17.97 -5.78 12.30
C ALA A 76 19.49 -6.05 12.27
N LYS A 77 19.90 -7.32 12.14
CA LYS A 77 21.22 -7.67 11.65
C LYS A 77 21.20 -7.51 10.14
N ILE A 78 21.78 -6.42 9.66
CA ILE A 78 22.09 -6.24 8.25
C ILE A 78 23.11 -7.34 7.89
N ILE A 79 22.77 -8.10 6.85
CA ILE A 79 23.50 -9.26 6.33
C ILE A 79 24.89 -8.84 5.85
#